data_AF-A0ABD0NHG5-F1
#
_entry.id   AF-A0ABD0NHG5-F1
#
_cell.length_a   1.000
_cell.length_b   1.000
_cell.length_c   1.000
_cell.angle_alpha   90.00
_cell.angle_beta   90.00
_cell.angle_gamma   90.00
#
_symmetry.space_group_name_H-M   'P 1'
#
loop_
_entity.id
_entity.type
_entity.pdbx_description
1 polymer ?
#
loop_
_entity_poly.entity_id
_entity_poly.type
_entity_poly.pdbx_seq_one_letter_code
_entity_poly.pdbx_strand_id
1 'polypeptide(L)'
;GDSVTLNTDVTETQRYDEIQWRFEHQNSPVAEIVRKTGNFSTYDGPDGRLKDRLALDHQIESLTITYIRSTDFGVYKLEISSSSDGHHTQ
;
A
#
# COMPACT_ATOMS: atom_id res chain seq x y z
N GLY A 1 5.26 -16.28 -14.04
CA GLY A 1 5.96 -15.80 -12.84
C GLY A 1 4.94 -15.62 -11.76
N ASP A 2 5.27 -15.98 -10.53
CA ASP A 2 4.35 -15.91 -9.40
C ASP A 2 3.88 -14.48 -9.11
N SER A 3 2.75 -14.38 -8.42
CA SER A 3 2.20 -13.14 -7.92
C SER A 3 2.03 -13.24 -6.42
N VAL A 4 2.25 -12.13 -5.72
CA VAL A 4 2.00 -12.03 -4.27
C VAL A 4 0.98 -10.94 -4.02
N THR A 5 0.05 -11.20 -3.12
CA THR A 5 -0.90 -10.21 -2.63
C THR A 5 -0.53 -9.83 -1.22
N LEU A 6 -0.34 -8.54 -0.99
CA LEU A 6 -0.10 -7.93 0.30
C LEU A 6 -1.45 -7.42 0.82
N ASN A 7 -2.08 -8.25 1.64
CA ASN A 7 -3.29 -7.89 2.36
C ASN A 7 -2.98 -6.90 3.47
N THR A 8 -3.91 -5.99 3.73
CA THR A 8 -3.78 -4.99 4.79
C THR A 8 -4.31 -5.50 6.13
N ASP A 9 -4.99 -6.65 6.12
CA ASP A 9 -5.64 -7.31 7.27
C ASP A 9 -6.53 -6.37 8.11
N VAL A 10 -6.92 -5.21 7.57
CA VAL A 10 -7.72 -4.23 8.30
C VAL A 10 -9.17 -4.67 8.28
N THR A 11 -9.58 -5.37 9.33
CA THR A 11 -10.98 -5.71 9.59
C THR A 11 -11.81 -4.51 10.03
N GLU A 12 -11.18 -3.43 10.49
CA GLU A 12 -11.84 -2.17 10.92
C GLU A 12 -11.86 -1.14 9.77
N THR A 13 -12.64 -1.43 8.74
CA THR A 13 -12.79 -0.63 7.49
C THR A 13 -13.29 0.81 7.69
N GLN A 14 -13.34 1.37 8.90
CA GLN A 14 -13.87 2.72 9.17
C GLN A 14 -12.93 3.71 9.87
N ARG A 15 -11.75 3.31 10.36
CA ARG A 15 -10.93 4.22 11.18
C ARG A 15 -9.73 4.84 10.50
N TYR A 16 -9.33 4.42 9.30
CA TYR A 16 -8.15 4.96 8.62
C TYR A 16 -8.52 5.73 7.36
N ASP A 17 -7.70 6.73 7.07
CA ASP A 17 -7.84 7.65 5.96
C ASP A 17 -6.87 7.35 4.82
N GLU A 18 -5.72 6.76 5.14
CA GLU A 18 -4.65 6.48 4.20
C GLU A 18 -4.00 5.13 4.50
N ILE A 19 -3.69 4.38 3.43
CA ILE A 19 -2.85 3.20 3.45
C ILE A 19 -1.68 3.44 2.51
N GLN A 20 -0.47 3.18 2.97
CA GLN A 20 0.74 3.27 2.16
C GLN A 20 1.59 2.02 2.31
N TRP A 21 1.98 1.44 1.17
CA TRP A 21 2.98 0.38 1.12
C TRP A 21 4.32 0.97 0.73
N ARG A 22 5.35 0.63 1.49
CA ARG A 22 6.73 1.02 1.23
C ARG A 22 7.62 -0.20 1.16
N PHE A 23 8.59 -0.16 0.25
CA PHE A 23 9.66 -1.13 0.25
C PHE A 23 10.74 -0.63 1.23
N GLU A 24 11.17 -1.48 2.16
CA GLU A 24 12.11 -1.09 3.20
C GLU A 24 13.41 -0.53 2.62
N HIS A 25 13.87 -1.10 1.50
CA HIS A 25 15.02 -0.59 0.79
C HIS A 25 14.73 0.82 0.25
N GLN A 26 15.51 1.79 0.73
CA GLN A 26 15.37 3.23 0.44
C GLN A 26 14.04 3.86 0.92
N ASN A 27 13.26 3.16 1.75
CA ASN A 27 11.93 3.61 2.20
C ASN A 27 11.04 4.09 1.04
N SER A 28 11.18 3.43 -0.11
CA SER A 28 10.58 3.86 -1.37
C SER A 28 9.09 3.52 -1.38
N PRO A 29 8.21 4.48 -1.72
CA PRO A 29 6.79 4.21 -1.86
C PRO A 29 6.58 3.21 -3.00
N VAL A 30 5.65 2.28 -2.78
CA VAL A 30 5.26 1.25 -3.75
C VAL A 30 3.82 1.48 -4.17
N ALA A 31 2.93 1.69 -3.22
CA ALA A 31 1.55 2.04 -3.52
C ALA A 31 0.94 2.85 -2.37
N GLU A 32 -0.13 3.58 -2.69
CA GLU A 32 -0.86 4.42 -1.76
C GLU A 32 -2.35 4.41 -2.09
N ILE A 33 -3.17 4.37 -1.04
CA ILE A 33 -4.62 4.50 -1.10
C ILE A 33 -5.00 5.62 -0.13
N VAL A 34 -5.56 6.70 -0.64
CA VAL A 34 -6.11 7.80 0.16
C VAL A 34 -7.63 7.76 0.07
N ARG A 35 -8.29 7.26 1.11
CA ARG A 35 -9.75 7.11 1.15
C ARG A 35 -10.49 8.43 1.11
N LYS A 36 -9.96 9.44 1.80
CA LYS A 36 -10.57 10.80 1.84
C LYS A 36 -10.82 11.37 0.45
N THR A 37 -9.90 11.10 -0.48
CA THR A 37 -9.96 11.59 -1.85
C THR A 37 -10.38 10.49 -2.83
N GLY A 38 -10.46 9.23 -2.39
CA GLY A 38 -10.64 8.07 -3.26
C GLY A 38 -9.47 7.89 -4.24
N ASN A 39 -8.27 8.33 -3.86
CA ASN A 39 -7.10 8.29 -4.74
C ASN A 39 -6.33 6.98 -4.55
N PHE A 40 -6.00 6.33 -5.66
CA PHE A 40 -5.23 5.09 -5.71
C PHE A 40 -4.02 5.33 -6.59
N SER A 41 -2.83 5.22 -6.01
CA SER A 41 -1.57 5.48 -6.69
C SER A 41 -0.64 4.29 -6.57
N THR A 42 0.02 3.94 -7.66
CA THR A 42 1.13 2.98 -7.68
C THR A 42 2.40 3.69 -8.11
N TYR A 43 3.53 3.26 -7.57
CA TYR A 43 4.85 3.80 -7.84
C TYR A 43 5.74 2.71 -8.40
N ASP A 44 6.78 3.08 -9.16
CA ASP A 44 7.65 2.07 -9.78
C ASP A 44 8.58 1.35 -8.78
N GLY A 45 8.50 1.71 -7.48
CA GLY A 45 9.38 1.22 -6.43
C GLY A 45 10.82 1.73 -6.60
N PRO A 46 11.77 1.20 -5.82
CA PRO A 46 13.16 1.59 -5.94
C PRO A 46 13.72 1.17 -7.30
N ASP A 47 14.42 2.08 -7.96
CA ASP A 47 15.07 1.85 -9.27
C ASP A 47 14.10 1.47 -10.39
N GLY A 48 12.80 1.68 -10.21
CA GLY A 48 11.77 1.35 -11.18
C GLY A 48 11.48 -0.15 -11.34
N ARG A 49 11.91 -0.99 -10.39
CA ARG A 49 11.85 -2.47 -10.51
C ARG A 49 10.42 -3.05 -10.50
N LEU A 50 9.47 -2.31 -9.95
CA LEU A 50 8.05 -2.68 -9.83
C LEU A 50 7.17 -2.00 -10.89
N LYS A 51 7.77 -1.24 -11.79
CA LYS A 51 7.09 -0.57 -12.90
C LYS A 51 6.19 -1.54 -13.67
N ASP A 52 4.95 -1.14 -13.92
CA ASP A 52 3.91 -1.90 -14.64
C ASP A 52 3.55 -3.26 -14.02
N ARG A 53 3.96 -3.52 -12.76
CA ARG A 53 3.77 -4.82 -12.09
C ARG A 53 2.91 -4.75 -10.83
N LEU A 54 2.47 -3.56 -10.45
CA LEU A 54 1.64 -3.30 -9.29
C LEU A 54 0.18 -3.15 -9.71
N ALA A 55 -0.70 -3.80 -8.96
CA ALA A 55 -2.14 -3.66 -9.10
C ALA A 55 -2.78 -3.46 -7.72
N LEU A 56 -3.59 -2.42 -7.59
CA LEU A 56 -4.39 -2.17 -6.39
C LEU A 56 -5.79 -2.78 -6.55
N ASP A 57 -6.22 -3.53 -5.55
CA ASP A 57 -7.61 -3.99 -5.46
C ASP A 57 -8.40 -3.04 -4.57
N HIS A 58 -9.43 -2.40 -5.14
CA HIS A 58 -10.23 -1.39 -4.44
C HIS A 58 -11.30 -2.00 -3.52
N GLN A 59 -11.59 -3.30 -3.64
CA GLN A 59 -12.64 -3.97 -2.88
C GLN A 59 -12.10 -4.46 -1.53
N ILE A 60 -10.90 -5.03 -1.53
CA ILE A 60 -10.22 -5.55 -0.32
C ILE A 60 -9.01 -4.70 0.09
N GLU A 61 -8.78 -3.57 -0.60
CA GLU A 61 -7.69 -2.62 -0.33
C GLU A 61 -6.34 -3.31 -0.18
N SER A 62 -6.01 -4.14 -1.18
CA SER A 62 -4.78 -4.93 -1.18
C SER A 62 -3.90 -4.56 -2.37
N LEU A 63 -2.59 -4.77 -2.20
CA LEU A 63 -1.61 -4.58 -3.25
C LEU A 63 -1.20 -5.94 -3.82
N THR A 64 -1.39 -6.14 -5.11
CA THR A 64 -0.89 -7.31 -5.84
C THR A 64 0.35 -6.93 -6.62
N ILE A 65 1.42 -7.70 -6.44
CA ILE A 65 2.67 -7.59 -7.19
C ILE A 65 2.76 -8.79 -8.12
N THR A 66 2.80 -8.53 -9.42
CA THR A 66 2.85 -9.57 -10.45
C THR A 66 4.27 -9.86 -10.90
N TYR A 67 4.48 -11.06 -11.45
CA TYR A 67 5.75 -11.51 -12.03
C TYR A 67 6.95 -11.42 -11.08
N ILE A 68 6.77 -11.76 -9.80
CA ILE A 68 7.81 -11.62 -8.77
C ILE A 68 9.13 -12.31 -9.18
N ARG A 69 10.23 -11.59 -8.96
CA ARG A 69 11.60 -12.01 -9.24
C ARG A 69 12.39 -12.06 -7.94
N SER A 70 13.53 -12.74 -7.98
CA SER A 70 14.44 -12.82 -6.84
C SER A 70 14.89 -11.45 -6.30
N THR A 71 14.88 -10.44 -7.16
CA THR A 71 15.24 -9.04 -6.85
C THR A 71 14.13 -8.23 -6.19
N ASP A 72 12.90 -8.73 -6.24
CA ASP A 72 11.72 -8.10 -5.63
C ASP A 72 11.51 -8.61 -4.20
N PHE A 73 12.19 -9.69 -3.80
CA PHE A 73 12.16 -10.15 -2.43
C PHE A 73 12.75 -9.09 -1.49
N GLY A 74 12.04 -8.85 -0.39
CA GLY A 74 12.41 -7.89 0.62
C GLY A 74 11.25 -7.63 1.57
N VAL A 75 11.47 -6.71 2.51
CA VAL A 75 10.45 -6.33 3.48
C VAL A 75 9.59 -5.22 2.90
N TYR A 76 8.30 -5.49 2.79
CA TYR A 76 7.28 -4.48 2.50
C TYR A 76 6.68 -4.02 3.82
N LYS A 77 6.76 -2.73 4.09
CA LYS A 77 6.17 -2.08 5.26
C LYS A 77 4.81 -1.53 4.89
N LEU A 78 3.83 -1.80 5.73
CA LEU A 78 2.49 -1.26 5.62
C LEU A 78 2.34 -0.15 6.66
N GLU A 79 2.03 1.06 6.20
CA GLU A 79 1.70 2.20 7.04
C GLU A 79 0.23 2.54 6.86
N ILE A 80 -0.51 2.61 7.97
CA ILE A 80 -1.93 2.94 7.99
C ILE A 80 -2.09 4.17 8.88
N SER A 81 -2.61 5.23 8.29
CA SER A 81 -2.78 6.52 8.96
C SER A 81 -4.26 6.87 9.07
N SER A 82 -4.64 7.32 10.27
CA SER A 82 -5.94 7.91 10.56
C SER A 82 -5.74 9.35 10.92
N SER A 83 -6.44 10.27 10.26
CA SER A 83 -6.61 11.59 10.80
C SER A 83 -7.57 11.50 11.97
N SER A 84 -7.01 11.54 13.18
CA SER A 84 -7.82 11.82 14.34
C SER A 84 -8.32 13.26 14.17
N ASP A 85 -9.57 13.46 13.75
CA ASP A 85 -10.25 14.70 14.07
C ASP A 85 -10.41 14.71 15.59
N GLY A 86 -9.47 15.38 16.25
CA GLY A 86 -9.46 15.59 17.68
C GLY A 86 -10.56 16.57 18.08
N HIS A 87 -11.82 16.15 17.99
CA HIS A 87 -12.93 16.83 18.65
C HIS A 87 -13.79 15.83 19.42
N HIS A 88 -13.38 15.56 20.66
CA HIS A 88 -14.34 15.35 21.73
C HIS A 88 -13.89 16.10 22.97
N THR A 89 -14.22 17.39 23.00
CA THR A 89 -14.40 18.12 24.26
C THR A 89 -15.78 17.78 24.81
N GLN A 90 -15.84 17.18 26.00
CA GLN A 90 -16.91 17.44 26.96
C GLN A 90 -16.44 17.23 28.39
#